data_AF-A0A9E2U3F2-F1
#
_entry.id   AF-A0A9E2U3F2-F1
#
_cell.length_a   1.000
_cell.length_b   1.000
_cell.length_c   1.000
_cell.angle_alpha   90.00
_cell.angle_beta   90.00
_cell.angle_gamma   90.00
#
_symmetry.space_group_name_H-M   'P 1'
#
loop_
_entity.id
_entity.type
_entity.pdbx_description
1 polymer ?
#
loop_
_entity_poly.entity_id
_entity_poly.type
_entity_poly.pdbx_seq_one_letter_code
_entity_poly.pdbx_strand_id
1 'polypeptide(L)' 'MTSFFAVVQVILVFVLISLVLMHSGRDAGMGGLGFTPASQGGTHIVERNLTRLTIVVAVLFFANSIALFHYLK' A
#
# COMPACT_ATOMS: atom_id res chain seq x y z
N MET A 1 -19.93 15.90 -7.86
CA MET A 1 -18.66 15.94 -7.10
C MET A 1 -18.44 14.64 -6.33
N THR A 2 -19.41 14.18 -5.53
CA THR A 2 -19.35 12.94 -4.74
C THR A 2 -18.98 11.68 -5.55
N SER A 3 -19.58 11.46 -6.71
CA SER A 3 -19.30 10.28 -7.56
C SER A 3 -17.83 10.20 -7.99
N PHE A 4 -17.18 11.34 -8.25
CA PHE A 4 -15.76 11.38 -8.61
C PHE A 4 -14.88 10.93 -7.44
N PHE A 5 -15.09 11.49 -6.25
CA PHE A 5 -14.36 11.11 -5.03
C PHE A 5 -14.59 9.63 -4.67
N ALA A 6 -15.80 9.10 -4.90
CA ALA A 6 -16.11 7.69 -4.67
C ALA A 6 -15.34 6.76 -5.62
N VAL A 7 -15.25 7.08 -6.92
CA VAL A 7 -14.46 6.29 -7.87
C VAL A 7 -12.97 6.33 -7.51
N VAL A 8 -12.44 7.52 -7.19
CA VAL A 8 -11.05 7.68 -6.74
C VAL A 8 -10.78 6.88 -5.47
N GLN A 9 -11.72 6.87 -4.52
CA GLN A 9 -11.62 6.09 -3.29
C GLN A 9 -11.46 4.59 -3.58
N VAL A 10 -12.30 4.03 -4.47
CA VAL A 10 -12.22 2.61 -4.84
C VAL A 10 -10.86 2.27 -5.45
N ILE A 11 -10.35 3.12 -6.35
CA ILE A 11 -9.03 2.91 -6.97
C ILE A 11 -7.92 2.96 -5.90
N LEU A 12 -7.96 3.94 -4.99
CA LEU A 12 -6.98 4.06 -3.91
C LEU A 12 -6.99 2.84 -2.99
N VAL A 13 -8.16 2.27 -2.68
CA VAL A 13 -8.28 1.02 -1.91
C VAL A 13 -7.61 -0.14 -2.64
N PHE A 14 -7.92 -0.35 -3.93
CA PHE A 14 -7.32 -1.43 -4.71
C PHE A 14 -5.80 -1.31 -4.75
N VAL A 15 -5.28 -0.11 -5.04
CA VAL A 15 -3.83 0.15 -5.08
C VAL A 15 -3.20 -0.10 -3.71
N LEU A 16 -3.81 0.36 -2.61
CA LEU A 16 -3.28 0.10 -1.27
C LEU A 16 -3.24 -1.38 -0.93
N ILE A 17 -4.31 -2.12 -1.21
CA ILE A 17 -4.35 -3.56 -0.96
C ILE A 17 -3.23 -4.26 -1.75
N SER A 18 -3.08 -3.94 -3.03
CA SER A 18 -1.99 -4.49 -3.85
C SER A 18 -0.62 -4.17 -3.25
N LEU A 19 -0.35 -2.91 -2.88
CA LEU A 19 0.93 -2.49 -2.31
C LEU A 19 1.24 -3.16 -0.96
N VAL A 20 0.22 -3.37 -0.12
CA VAL A 20 0.36 -4.06 1.17
C VAL A 20 0.62 -5.55 0.96
N LEU A 21 -0.10 -6.22 0.04
CA LEU A 21 0.14 -7.63 -0.26
C LEU A 21 1.54 -7.85 -0.86
N MET A 22 2.05 -6.90 -1.64
CA MET A 22 3.43 -6.93 -2.14
C MET A 22 4.48 -6.86 -1.02
N HIS A 23 4.17 -6.29 0.15
CA HIS A 23 5.06 -6.38 1.32
C HIS A 23 5.03 -7.78 1.96
N SER A 24 3.87 -8.44 1.99
CA SER A 24 3.67 -9.75 2.65
C SER A 24 4.35 -10.92 1.92
N GLY A 25 4.53 -10.83 0.59
CA GLY A 25 5.14 -11.90 -0.21
C GLY A 25 6.57 -12.29 0.21
N ARG A 26 7.27 -11.45 0.99
CA ARG A 26 8.61 -11.73 1.52
C ARG A 26 8.61 -12.67 2.72
N ASP A 27 7.62 -12.51 3.61
CA ASP A 27 7.52 -13.25 4.88
C ASP A 27 6.54 -14.44 4.79
N ALA A 28 5.96 -14.69 3.62
CA ALA A 28 5.11 -15.84 3.38
C ALA A 28 5.93 -17.13 3.15
N GLY A 29 5.58 -18.22 3.85
CA GLY A 29 6.24 -19.53 3.69
C GLY A 29 7.46 -19.75 4.60
N MET A 30 8.48 -20.47 4.12
CA MET A 30 9.67 -20.81 4.93
C MET A 30 10.52 -19.59 5.30
N GLY A 31 10.43 -18.50 4.51
CA GLY A 31 11.18 -17.26 4.74
C GLY A 31 10.73 -16.48 5.98
N GLY A 32 9.42 -16.51 6.29
CA GLY A 32 8.87 -15.94 7.53
C GLY A 32 9.08 -16.80 8.78
N LEU A 33 9.56 -18.04 8.62
CA LEU A 33 9.95 -18.93 9.71
C LEU A 33 11.42 -18.75 10.14
N GLY A 34 12.13 -17.76 9.58
CA GLY A 34 13.51 -17.42 9.93
C GLY A 34 14.58 -18.19 9.15
N PHE A 35 14.22 -18.96 8.13
CA PHE A 35 15.14 -19.78 7.32
C PHE A 35 15.56 -19.13 5.99
N THR A 36 15.51 -17.80 5.88
CA THR A 36 15.91 -17.11 4.65
C THR A 36 17.44 -17.01 4.56
N PRO A 37 18.12 -17.61 3.56
CA PRO A 37 19.53 -17.30 3.30
C PRO A 37 19.62 -15.80 3.01
N ALA A 38 20.45 -15.10 3.78
CA ALA A 38 20.58 -13.65 3.73
C ALA A 38 21.15 -13.16 2.38
N SER A 39 20.33 -13.15 1.33
CA SER A 39 20.63 -12.48 0.06
C SER A 39 20.39 -10.98 0.21
N GLN A 40 21.31 -10.33 0.92
CA GLN A 40 21.21 -8.94 1.41
C GLN A 40 21.63 -7.86 0.39
N GLY A 41 21.89 -8.22 -0.87
CA GLY A 41 22.61 -7.31 -1.80
C GLY A 41 21.75 -6.33 -2.61
N GLY A 42 20.52 -6.69 -2.99
CA GLY A 42 19.76 -5.96 -4.03
C GLY A 42 18.29 -5.65 -3.74
N THR A 43 17.66 -6.38 -2.82
CA THR A 43 16.23 -6.25 -2.49
C THR A 43 15.92 -5.07 -1.55
N HIS A 44 16.90 -4.59 -0.78
CA HIS A 44 16.69 -3.51 0.20
C HIS A 44 16.25 -2.18 -0.44
N ILE A 45 16.67 -1.89 -1.68
CA ILE A 45 16.26 -0.68 -2.40
C ILE A 45 14.79 -0.78 -2.81
N VAL A 46 14.37 -1.94 -3.34
CA VAL A 46 12.99 -2.19 -3.77
C VAL A 46 12.04 -2.13 -2.58
N GLU A 47 12.42 -2.74 -1.45
CA GLU A 47 11.62 -2.72 -0.22
C GLU A 47 11.38 -1.29 0.28
N ARG A 48 12.45 -0.49 0.39
CA ARG A 48 12.35 0.91 0.82
C ARG A 48 11.49 1.76 -0.12
N ASN A 49 11.59 1.52 -1.43
CA ASN A 49 10.76 2.24 -2.39
C ASN A 49 9.30 1.81 -2.31
N LEU A 50 9.03 0.51 -2.14
CA LEU A 50 7.68 0.01 -1.97
C LEU A 50 7.03 0.58 -0.70
N THR A 51 7.76 0.64 0.42
CA THR A 51 7.28 1.28 1.66
C THR A 51 6.98 2.76 1.45
N ARG A 52 7.87 3.50 0.77
CA ARG A 52 7.64 4.93 0.48
C ARG A 52 6.39 5.14 -0.38
N LEU A 53 6.19 4.32 -1.42
CA LEU A 53 5.00 4.39 -2.25
C LEU A 53 3.73 4.06 -1.45
N THR A 54 3.75 3.01 -0.62
CA THR A 54 2.60 2.68 0.24
C THR A 54 2.25 3.83 1.18
N ILE A 55 3.23 4.49 1.79
CA ILE A 55 3.00 5.65 2.67
C ILE A 55 2.34 6.79 1.89
N VAL A 56 2.83 7.11 0.69
CA VAL A 56 2.26 8.19 -0.14
C VAL A 56 0.81 7.88 -0.49
N VAL A 57 0.52 6.67 -0.96
CA VAL A 57 -0.86 6.27 -1.32
C VAL A 57 -1.76 6.22 -0.08
N ALA A 58 -1.25 5.80 1.07
CA ALA A 58 -2.01 5.76 2.33
C ALA A 58 -2.45 7.16 2.78
N VAL A 59 -1.56 8.15 2.67
CA VAL A 59 -1.89 9.55 2.97
C VAL A 59 -2.94 10.07 1.99
N LEU A 60 -2.81 9.78 0.69
CA LEU A 60 -3.81 10.17 -0.32
C LEU A 60 -5.17 9.53 -0.07
N PHE A 61 -5.21 8.24 0.28
CA PHE A 61 -6.43 7.53 0.67
C PHE A 61 -7.11 8.17 1.87
N PHE A 62 -6.35 8.52 2.90
CA PHE A 62 -6.89 9.14 4.10
C PHE A 62 -7.44 10.54 3.80
N ALA A 63 -6.70 11.36 3.04
CA ALA A 63 -7.15 12.68 2.61
C ALA A 63 -8.43 12.60 1.76
N ASN A 64 -8.50 11.65 0.81
CA ASN A 64 -9.67 11.42 -0.02
C ASN A 64 -10.88 10.94 0.80
N SER A 65 -10.66 10.12 1.84
CA SER A 65 -11.71 9.68 2.77
C SER A 65 -12.32 10.85 3.52
N ILE A 66 -11.51 11.79 4.02
CA ILE A 66 -11.98 12.99 4.71
C ILE A 66 -12.75 13.89 3.74
N ALA A 67 -12.23 14.10 2.52
CA ALA A 67 -12.91 14.88 1.49
C ALA A 67 -14.28 14.26 1.17
N LEU A 68 -14.33 12.95 0.95
CA LEU A 68 -15.58 12.24 0.66
C LEU A 68 -16.59 12.38 1.80
N PHE A 69 -16.15 12.26 3.06
CA PHE A 69 -17.01 12.49 4.23
C PHE A 69 -17.59 13.91 4.27
N HIS A 70 -16.80 14.93 3.94
CA HIS A 70 -17.28 16.31 3.91
C HIS A 70 -18.27 16.58 2.75
N TYR A 71 -18.03 15.99 1.58
CA TYR A 71 -18.88 16.15 0.40
C TYR A 71 -20.12 15.24 0.42
N LEU A 72 -20.20 14.25 1.33
CA LEU A 72 -21.35 13.35 1.53
C LEU A 72 -22.47 14.00 2.37
N LYS A 73 -22.64 15.31 2.22
CA LYS A 73 -23.76 16.07 2.81
C LYS A 73 -25.02 15.86 2.00
#